data_AF-A0AAD6P9B0-F1
#
_entry.id   AF-A0AAD6P9B0-F1
#
_cell.length_a   1.000
_cell.length_b   1.000
_cell.length_c   1.000
_cell.angle_alpha   90.00
_cell.angle_beta   90.00
_cell.angle_gamma   90.00
#
_symmetry.space_group_name_H-M   'P 1'
#
loop_
_entity.id
_entity.type
_entity.pdbx_description
1 polymer ?
#
loop_
_entity_poly.entity_id
_entity_poly.type
_entity_poly.pdbx_seq_one_letter_code
_entity_poly.pdbx_strand_id
1 'polypeptide(L)'
;MPGGNYLVTGIDEELQKFSIRVGDEDCKATKSMGYSTQTNHSWPFNVIGGCDTGFADVEIRWTAPSEPLCSSLDECNDWPHSTFSSATEGKKRCLCIKSFRWDPKTVNCIPGILTITF
;
A
#
# COMPACT_ATOMS: atom_id res chain seq x y z
N MET A 1 -4.66 11.70 -13.09
CA MET A 1 -3.28 12.00 -13.51
C MET A 1 -3.05 11.33 -14.85
N PRO A 2 -2.57 12.05 -15.88
CA PRO A 2 -2.15 11.40 -17.13
C PRO A 2 -1.04 10.38 -16.85
N GLY A 3 -0.99 9.29 -17.61
CA GLY A 3 0.09 8.30 -17.46
C GLY A 3 1.42 8.92 -17.88
N GLY A 4 2.44 8.82 -17.02
CA GLY A 4 3.76 9.40 -17.26
C GLY A 4 4.76 9.02 -16.17
N ASN A 5 6.02 9.44 -16.35
CA ASN A 5 7.08 9.25 -15.37
C ASN A 5 7.11 10.48 -14.44
N TYR A 6 7.08 10.24 -13.13
CA TYR A 6 7.11 11.30 -12.12
C TYR A 6 8.36 11.18 -11.26
N LEU A 7 8.94 12.32 -10.88
CA LEU A 7 10.07 12.36 -9.97
C LEU A 7 9.58 12.13 -8.53
N VAL A 8 10.08 11.10 -7.86
CA VAL A 8 9.82 10.88 -6.44
C VAL A 8 10.72 11.80 -5.61
N THR A 9 10.13 12.60 -4.72
CA THR A 9 10.87 13.58 -3.90
C THR A 9 11.08 13.12 -2.47
N GLY A 10 10.29 12.16 -1.99
CA GLY A 10 10.44 11.56 -0.67
C GLY A 10 9.62 10.28 -0.52
N ILE A 11 10.10 9.37 0.32
CA ILE A 11 9.41 8.14 0.69
C ILE A 11 9.47 8.01 2.22
N ASP A 12 8.33 7.72 2.82
CA ASP A 12 8.18 7.42 4.24
C ASP A 12 7.52 6.03 4.35
N GLU A 13 8.35 5.03 4.62
CA GLU A 13 7.96 3.63 4.69
C GLU A 13 7.11 3.29 5.91
N GLU A 14 7.19 4.09 6.98
CA GLU A 14 6.41 3.88 8.20
C GLU A 14 4.96 4.31 7.99
N LEU A 15 4.76 5.47 7.39
CA LEU A 15 3.43 6.00 7.07
C LEU A 15 2.86 5.46 5.75
N GLN A 16 3.66 4.68 5.01
CA GLN A 16 3.33 4.17 3.68
C GLN A 16 2.91 5.30 2.75
N LYS A 17 3.74 6.35 2.70
CA LYS A 17 3.51 7.52 1.86
C LYS A 17 4.75 7.89 1.06
N PHE A 18 4.55 8.46 -0.11
CA PHE A 18 5.59 9.02 -0.94
C PHE A 18 5.09 10.29 -1.60
N SER A 19 6.03 11.15 -1.96
CA SER A 19 5.74 12.41 -2.63
C SER A 19 6.29 12.37 -4.04
N ILE A 20 5.52 12.86 -5.00
CA ILE A 20 5.94 13.01 -6.39
C ILE A 20 5.88 14.46 -6.81
N ARG A 21 6.85 14.89 -7.63
CA ARG A 21 6.83 16.20 -8.26
C ARG A 21 5.96 16.18 -9.50
N VAL A 22 5.04 17.14 -9.58
CA VAL A 22 4.15 17.39 -10.71
C VAL A 22 4.37 18.81 -11.24
N GLY A 23 3.73 19.16 -12.36
CA GLY A 23 3.72 20.55 -12.86
C GLY A 23 2.79 21.45 -12.03
N ASP A 24 3.06 22.75 -11.97
CA ASP A 24 2.24 23.73 -11.23
C ASP A 24 0.77 23.75 -11.69
N GLU A 25 0.53 23.50 -12.97
CA GLU A 25 -0.82 23.41 -13.55
C GLU A 25 -1.59 22.18 -13.07
N ASP A 26 -0.96 21.00 -13.06
CA ASP A 26 -1.49 19.75 -12.53
C ASP A 26 -1.75 19.87 -11.02
N CYS A 27 -0.88 20.61 -10.36
CA CYS A 27 -0.93 20.88 -8.94
C CYS A 27 -2.15 21.73 -8.58
N LYS A 28 -2.40 22.81 -9.35
CA LYS A 28 -3.59 23.64 -9.23
C LYS A 28 -4.87 22.86 -9.55
N ALA A 29 -4.84 22.00 -10.56
CA ALA A 29 -5.94 21.12 -10.91
C ALA A 29 -6.27 20.15 -9.76
N THR A 30 -5.24 19.51 -9.19
CA THR A 30 -5.37 18.56 -8.06
C THR A 30 -5.98 19.22 -6.82
N LYS A 31 -5.55 20.44 -6.48
CA LYS A 31 -6.14 21.25 -5.39
C LYS A 31 -7.60 21.61 -5.67
N SER A 32 -7.92 22.03 -6.89
CA SER A 32 -9.29 22.40 -7.27
C SER A 32 -10.27 21.22 -7.27
N MET A 33 -9.76 20.01 -7.53
CA MET A 33 -10.55 18.77 -7.51
C MET A 33 -10.70 18.18 -6.10
N GLY A 34 -10.18 18.85 -5.05
CA GLY A 34 -10.35 18.45 -3.65
C GLY A 34 -9.67 17.13 -3.30
N TYR A 35 -8.52 16.81 -3.90
CA TYR A 35 -7.84 15.51 -3.79
C TYR A 35 -8.79 14.33 -4.05
N SER A 36 -9.77 14.52 -4.94
CA SER A 36 -10.78 13.51 -5.26
C SER A 36 -10.09 12.18 -5.50
N THR A 37 -10.32 11.30 -4.53
CA THR A 37 -9.73 9.98 -4.45
C THR A 37 -9.95 9.29 -5.77
N GLN A 38 -8.89 8.74 -6.36
CA GLN A 38 -9.01 7.94 -7.57
C GLN A 38 -10.09 6.89 -7.30
N THR A 39 -11.26 7.04 -7.95
CA THR A 39 -12.47 6.25 -7.70
C THR A 39 -12.35 4.80 -8.20
N ASN A 40 -11.15 4.37 -8.58
CA ASN A 40 -10.86 2.99 -8.86
C ASN A 40 -10.62 2.26 -7.54
N HIS A 41 -11.68 1.66 -6.99
CA HIS A 41 -11.65 0.82 -5.78
C HIS A 41 -10.61 -0.32 -5.78
N SER A 42 -9.92 -0.57 -6.90
CA SER A 42 -8.87 -1.59 -7.02
C SER A 42 -7.43 -1.07 -6.92
N TRP A 43 -7.20 0.24 -6.83
CA TRP A 43 -5.84 0.79 -6.74
C TRP A 43 -5.43 1.04 -5.28
N PRO A 44 -4.24 0.61 -4.85
CA PRO A 44 -3.81 0.78 -3.46
C PRO A 44 -3.39 2.21 -3.14
N PHE A 45 -3.20 3.07 -4.15
CA PHE A 45 -2.67 4.41 -4.03
C PHE A 45 -3.76 5.47 -3.92
N ASN A 46 -3.64 6.35 -2.94
CA ASN A 46 -4.57 7.43 -2.66
C ASN A 46 -3.80 8.75 -2.51
N VAL A 47 -4.24 9.77 -3.23
CA VAL A 47 -3.72 11.13 -3.03
C VAL A 47 -4.27 11.66 -1.71
N ILE A 48 -3.38 12.08 -0.82
CA ILE A 48 -3.78 12.55 0.53
C ILE A 48 -3.53 14.04 0.73
N GLY A 49 -2.74 14.68 -0.13
CA GLY A 49 -2.40 16.09 0.03
C GLY A 49 -1.33 16.57 -0.94
N GLY A 50 -0.83 17.77 -0.68
CA GLY A 50 0.33 18.36 -1.34
C GLY A 50 0.02 19.70 -2.02
N CYS A 51 0.92 20.10 -2.92
CA CYS A 51 0.82 21.30 -3.72
C CYS A 51 0.95 22.61 -2.95
N ASP A 52 1.67 22.62 -1.83
CA ASP A 52 1.88 23.81 -1.01
C ASP A 52 2.69 24.89 -1.71
N THR A 53 2.46 26.14 -1.31
CA THR A 53 3.02 27.32 -1.98
C THR A 53 4.55 27.24 -2.02
N GLY A 54 5.10 26.96 -3.21
CA GLY A 54 6.54 26.87 -3.46
C GLY A 54 7.01 25.49 -3.95
N PHE A 55 6.22 24.42 -3.77
CA PHE A 55 6.56 23.08 -4.24
C PHE A 55 5.35 22.38 -4.84
N ALA A 56 5.46 22.01 -6.11
CA ALA A 56 4.47 21.21 -6.82
C ALA A 56 4.64 19.71 -6.50
N ASP A 57 4.69 19.36 -5.22
CA ASP A 57 4.83 17.98 -4.77
C ASP A 57 3.46 17.48 -4.28
N VAL A 58 3.03 16.31 -4.76
CA VAL A 58 1.79 15.64 -4.38
C VAL A 58 2.11 14.46 -3.48
N GLU A 59 1.43 14.39 -2.34
CA GLU A 59 1.56 13.30 -1.38
C GLU A 59 0.58 12.17 -1.69
N ILE A 60 1.11 10.96 -1.80
CA ILE A 60 0.39 9.75 -2.14
C ILE A 60 0.63 8.73 -1.03
N ARG A 61 -0.45 8.22 -0.44
CA ARG A 61 -0.43 7.10 0.50
C ARG A 61 -0.77 5.81 -0.21
N TRP A 62 -0.18 4.70 0.19
CA TRP A 62 -0.62 3.38 -0.25
C TRP A 62 -1.15 2.54 0.91
N THR A 63 -2.12 1.68 0.59
CA THR A 63 -2.63 0.68 1.53
C THR A 63 -1.69 -0.52 1.58
N ALA A 64 -1.34 -0.96 2.78
CA ALA A 64 -0.58 -2.19 3.00
C ALA A 64 -1.21 -3.39 2.28
N PRO A 65 -0.43 -4.22 1.55
CA PRO A 65 -0.96 -5.43 0.95
C PRO A 65 -1.42 -6.41 2.04
N SER A 66 -2.60 -6.98 1.84
CA SER A 66 -3.07 -8.11 2.63
C SER A 66 -2.49 -9.42 2.10
N GLU A 67 -2.63 -10.50 2.87
CA GLU A 67 -2.25 -11.86 2.47
C GLU A 67 -2.82 -12.21 1.08
N PRO A 68 -2.04 -12.86 0.20
CA PRO A 68 -2.44 -13.08 -1.18
C PRO A 68 -3.64 -14.03 -1.27
N LEU A 69 -4.45 -13.82 -2.31
CA LEU A 69 -5.50 -14.75 -2.68
C LEU A 69 -4.88 -16.02 -3.27
N CYS A 70 -5.49 -17.15 -2.99
CA CYS A 70 -5.03 -18.44 -3.49
C CYS A 70 -6.21 -19.36 -3.81
N SER A 71 -6.04 -20.22 -4.80
CA SER A 71 -7.00 -21.26 -5.18
C SER A 71 -6.61 -22.65 -4.68
N SER A 72 -5.33 -22.84 -4.36
CA SER A 72 -4.73 -24.09 -3.88
C SER A 72 -3.66 -23.86 -2.81
N LEU A 73 -3.23 -24.93 -2.12
CA LEU A 73 -2.13 -24.86 -1.16
C LEU A 73 -0.77 -24.62 -1.83
N ASP A 74 -0.59 -25.11 -3.05
CA ASP A 74 0.69 -24.99 -3.77
C ASP A 74 1.02 -23.53 -4.11
N GLU A 75 0.00 -22.69 -4.31
CA GLU A 75 0.14 -21.24 -4.49
C GLU A 75 0.68 -20.53 -3.24
N CYS A 76 0.57 -21.15 -2.06
CA CYS A 76 1.05 -20.56 -0.81
C CYS A 76 2.52 -20.86 -0.50
N ASN A 77 3.19 -21.67 -1.33
CA ASN A 77 4.58 -22.07 -1.09
C ASN A 77 5.58 -20.91 -1.22
N ASP A 78 5.23 -19.85 -1.96
CA ASP A 78 6.04 -18.63 -2.08
C ASP A 78 6.10 -17.84 -0.76
N TRP A 79 5.18 -18.10 0.17
CA TRP A 79 5.11 -17.48 1.50
C TRP A 79 5.28 -18.56 2.57
N PRO A 80 6.53 -18.83 2.99
CA PRO A 80 6.82 -19.78 4.06
C PRO A 80 5.99 -19.48 5.31
N HIS A 81 5.57 -20.52 6.01
CA HIS A 81 4.69 -20.39 7.18
C HIS A 81 3.31 -19.78 6.88
N SER A 82 2.83 -19.89 5.64
CA SER A 82 1.44 -19.66 5.28
C SER A 82 0.71 -20.98 4.99
N THR A 83 -0.62 -20.96 5.06
CA THR A 83 -1.48 -22.09 4.74
C THR A 83 -2.71 -21.62 3.97
N PHE A 84 -3.22 -22.49 3.11
CA PHE A 84 -4.47 -22.26 2.40
C PHE A 84 -5.64 -22.25 3.37
N SER A 85 -6.27 -21.11 3.58
CA SER A 85 -7.38 -20.99 4.53
C SER A 85 -8.38 -19.92 4.10
N SER A 86 -9.64 -20.09 4.51
CA SER A 86 -10.69 -19.11 4.27
C SER A 86 -10.48 -17.91 5.17
N ALA A 87 -10.25 -16.74 4.57
CA ALA A 87 -10.26 -15.47 5.28
C ALA A 87 -11.68 -15.09 5.72
N THR A 88 -11.79 -14.16 6.66
CA THR A 88 -13.08 -13.64 7.18
C THR A 88 -14.02 -13.12 6.08
N GLU A 89 -13.46 -12.67 4.95
CA GLU A 89 -14.18 -12.16 3.78
C GLU A 89 -14.74 -13.26 2.85
N GLY A 90 -14.65 -14.54 3.23
CA GLY A 90 -15.14 -15.67 2.43
C GLY A 90 -14.27 -16.04 1.22
N LYS A 91 -13.14 -15.32 1.03
CA LYS A 91 -12.13 -15.62 0.01
C LYS A 91 -11.03 -16.50 0.59
N LYS A 92 -10.48 -17.39 -0.24
CA LYS A 92 -9.32 -18.21 0.11
C LYS A 92 -8.04 -17.40 -0.04
N ARG A 93 -7.22 -17.39 1.02
CA ARG A 93 -5.95 -16.67 1.09
C ARG A 93 -4.87 -17.54 1.72
N CYS A 94 -3.62 -17.20 1.45
CA CYS A 94 -2.48 -17.81 2.13
C CYS A 94 -2.30 -17.15 3.48
N LEU A 95 -2.99 -17.68 4.50
CA LEU A 95 -2.97 -17.12 5.84
C LEU A 95 -1.74 -17.60 6.61
N CYS A 96 -1.12 -16.73 7.40
CA CYS A 96 -0.02 -17.16 8.25
C CYS A 96 -0.47 -18.24 9.25
N ILE A 97 0.35 -19.28 9.40
CA ILE A 97 0.11 -20.34 10.39
C ILE A 97 0.23 -19.79 11.82
N LYS A 98 -0.25 -20.56 12.80
CA LYS A 98 -0.19 -20.16 14.22
C LYS A 98 1.23 -19.71 14.61
N SER A 99 1.28 -18.63 15.40
CA SER A 99 2.53 -17.98 15.86
C SER A 99 3.29 -17.16 14.81
N PHE A 100 2.76 -17.03 13.58
CA PHE A 100 3.27 -16.11 12.57
C PHE A 100 2.27 -14.98 12.32
N ARG A 101 2.79 -13.82 11.92
CA ARG A 101 1.99 -12.65 11.53
C ARG A 101 2.40 -12.22 10.13
N TRP A 102 1.43 -11.77 9.35
CA TRP A 102 1.69 -11.17 8.05
C TRP A 102 2.42 -9.84 8.24
N ASP A 103 3.59 -9.72 7.63
CA ASP A 103 4.29 -8.44 7.50
C ASP A 103 4.13 -7.89 6.09
N PRO A 104 3.36 -6.79 5.91
CA PRO A 104 3.17 -6.18 4.60
C PRO A 104 4.44 -5.54 4.04
N LYS A 105 5.47 -5.28 4.86
CA LYS A 105 6.73 -4.69 4.39
C LYS A 105 7.58 -5.71 3.66
N THR A 106 7.75 -6.89 4.26
CA THR A 106 8.50 -8.00 3.64
C THR A 106 7.64 -8.87 2.74
N VAL A 107 6.33 -8.65 2.72
CA VAL A 107 5.32 -9.46 2.01
C VAL A 107 5.50 -10.93 2.39
N ASN A 108 5.58 -11.21 3.70
CA ASN A 108 5.89 -12.54 4.22
C ASN A 108 5.31 -12.78 5.62
N CYS A 109 5.20 -14.05 6.02
CA CYS A 109 4.84 -14.43 7.38
C CYS A 109 6.09 -14.44 8.26
N ILE A 110 6.15 -13.51 9.20
CA ILE A 110 7.26 -13.42 10.17
C ILE A 110 6.82 -13.95 11.53
N PRO A 111 7.74 -14.49 12.35
CA PRO A 111 7.42 -14.89 13.71
C PRO A 111 6.72 -13.75 14.47
N GLY A 112 5.62 -14.08 15.13
CA GLY A 112 4.86 -13.16 15.97
C GLY A 112 5.61 -12.85 17.26
N ILE A 113 6.71 -12.11 17.16
CA ILE A 113 7.44 -11.60 18.31
C ILE A 113 6.60 -10.47 18.92
N LEU A 114 6.26 -10.62 20.21
CA LEU A 114 5.85 -9.54 21.09
C LEU A 114 7.00 -8.53 21.19
N THR A 115 7.14 -7.64 20.22
CA THR A 115 8.04 -6.50 20.36
C THR A 115 7.40 -5.53 21.34
N ILE A 116 7.74 -5.69 22.62
CA ILE A 116 7.63 -4.61 23.60
C ILE A 116 8.70 -3.59 23.19
N THR A 117 8.30 -2.52 22.52
CA THR A 117 9.16 -1.36 22.34
C THR A 117 9.18 -0.60 23.67
N PHE A 118 10.38 -0.38 24.22
CA PHE A 118 10.62 0.41 25.44
C PHE A 118 10.36 1.90 25.22
#